data_AF-K9WMK8-F1
#
_entry.id   AF-K9WMK8-F1
#
_cell.length_a   1.000
_cell.length_b   1.000
_cell.length_c   1.000
_cell.angle_alpha   90.00
_cell.angle_beta   90.00
_cell.angle_gamma   90.00
#
_symmetry.space_group_name_H-M   'P 1'
#
loop_
_entity.id
_entity.type
_entity.pdbx_description
1 polymer ?
#
loop_
_entity_poly.entity_id
_entity_poly.type
_entity_poly.pdbx_seq_one_letter_code
_entity_poly.pdbx_strand_id
1 'polypeptide(L)'
;MLYETSNMPDYQWKLTIVERNLLLSNWVKLIPEAQEQMLWEADSLIENVPLLDRHRLLISLETLQEHTESNLQQQIQQILSHRLNTNIRESLELSLQKANLLFI
;
A
#
# COMPACT_ATOMS: atom_id res chain seq x y z
N MET A 1 -27.39 25.34 -8.39
CA MET A 1 -27.13 23.91 -8.22
C MET A 1 -25.63 23.73 -8.25
N LEU A 2 -25.02 23.62 -7.07
CA LEU A 2 -23.59 23.32 -6.93
C LEU A 2 -23.43 21.83 -7.20
N TYR A 3 -22.66 21.48 -8.23
CA TYR A 3 -22.35 20.09 -8.54
C TYR A 3 -21.70 19.45 -7.32
N GLU A 4 -22.23 18.30 -6.93
CA GLU A 4 -21.62 17.40 -5.95
C GLU A 4 -20.14 17.25 -6.27
N THR A 5 -19.28 17.76 -5.40
CA THR A 5 -17.88 17.36 -5.35
C THR A 5 -17.88 15.88 -5.00
N SER A 6 -17.94 15.06 -6.05
CA SER A 6 -17.54 13.66 -6.16
C SER A 6 -17.04 13.04 -4.86
N ASN A 7 -17.82 12.07 -4.36
CA ASN A 7 -17.60 11.16 -3.23
C ASN A 7 -16.28 10.36 -3.33
N MET A 8 -15.14 11.05 -3.38
CA MET A 8 -13.83 10.44 -3.35
C MET A 8 -13.46 10.18 -1.89
N PRO A 9 -13.19 8.93 -1.48
CA PRO A 9 -12.80 8.64 -0.11
C PRO A 9 -11.60 9.48 0.31
N ASP A 10 -11.57 9.91 1.58
CA ASP A 10 -10.52 10.78 2.11
C ASP A 10 -9.10 10.20 1.99
N TYR A 11 -8.94 8.89 1.77
CA TYR A 11 -7.62 8.28 1.54
C TYR A 11 -7.17 8.31 0.07
N GLN A 12 -8.09 8.50 -0.88
CA GLN A 12 -7.85 8.27 -2.30
C GLN A 12 -6.88 9.30 -2.89
N TRP A 13 -6.93 10.55 -2.42
CA TRP A 13 -5.98 11.59 -2.84
C TRP A 13 -4.56 11.26 -2.37
N LYS A 14 -4.42 10.77 -1.12
CA LYS A 14 -3.14 10.39 -0.54
C LYS A 14 -2.56 9.17 -1.27
N LEU A 15 -3.40 8.17 -1.53
CA LEU A 15 -3.04 7.00 -2.35
C LEU A 15 -2.51 7.41 -3.72
N THR A 16 -3.22 8.32 -4.40
CA THR A 16 -2.81 8.81 -5.74
C THR A 16 -1.42 9.46 -5.72
N ILE A 17 -1.14 10.26 -4.69
CA ILE A 17 0.17 10.92 -4.53
C ILE A 17 1.27 9.88 -4.28
N VAL A 18 1.01 8.93 -3.37
CA VAL A 18 1.98 7.89 -3.02
C VAL A 18 2.28 7.01 -4.23
N GLU A 19 1.25 6.47 -4.90
CA GLU A 19 1.43 5.66 -6.11
C GLU A 19 2.23 6.39 -7.18
N ARG A 20 1.93 7.67 -7.42
CA ARG A 20 2.68 8.49 -8.37
C ARG A 20 4.16 8.58 -7.98
N ASN A 21 4.47 8.81 -6.71
CA ASN A 21 5.84 9.01 -6.25
C ASN A 21 6.65 7.71 -6.14
N LEU A 22 5.97 6.57 -5.96
CA LEU A 22 6.60 5.24 -6.02
C LEU A 22 6.96 4.81 -7.45
N LEU A 23 6.42 5.45 -8.49
CA LEU A 23 6.89 5.22 -9.87
C LEU A 23 8.37 5.59 -9.99
N LEU A 24 9.17 4.71 -10.58
CA LEU A 24 10.63 4.88 -10.74
C LEU A 24 11.01 6.26 -11.30
N SER A 25 10.28 6.74 -12.30
CA SER A 25 10.53 8.04 -12.95
C SER A 25 10.39 9.25 -12.02
N ASN A 26 9.65 9.10 -10.92
CA ASN A 26 9.46 10.12 -9.89
C ASN A 26 10.32 9.83 -8.67
N TRP A 27 10.44 8.56 -8.28
CA TRP A 27 11.25 8.10 -7.15
C TRP A 27 12.69 8.61 -7.20
N VAL A 28 13.36 8.47 -8.35
CA VAL A 28 14.76 8.90 -8.53
C VAL A 28 14.94 10.43 -8.46
N LYS A 29 13.86 11.19 -8.51
CA LYS A 29 13.87 12.66 -8.40
C LYS A 29 13.60 13.16 -6.99
N LEU A 30 13.18 12.26 -6.09
CA LEU A 30 12.99 12.58 -4.68
C LEU A 30 14.35 12.71 -4.00
N ILE A 31 14.45 13.67 -3.09
CA ILE A 31 15.55 13.72 -2.13
C ILE A 31 15.40 12.53 -1.15
N PRO A 32 16.51 12.05 -0.54
CA PRO A 32 16.47 10.89 0.35
C PRO A 32 15.42 10.98 1.46
N GLU A 33 15.26 12.15 2.09
CA GLU A 33 14.27 12.36 3.16
C GLU A 33 12.83 12.20 2.64
N ALA A 34 12.58 12.62 1.40
CA ALA A 34 11.28 12.45 0.76
C ALA A 34 11.03 11.00 0.35
N GLN A 35 12.06 10.23 0.01
CA GLN A 35 11.96 8.79 -0.24
C GLN A 35 11.56 8.05 1.04
N GLU A 36 12.24 8.32 2.16
CA GLU A 36 11.91 7.74 3.46
C GLU A 36 10.48 8.09 3.90
N GLN A 37 10.09 9.36 3.78
CA GLN A 37 8.73 9.79 4.08
C GLN A 37 7.71 9.06 3.20
N MET A 38 8.01 8.86 1.91
CA MET A 38 7.10 8.16 0.99
C MET A 38 6.90 6.70 1.38
N LEU A 39 7.95 6.01 1.84
CA LEU A 39 7.83 4.63 2.34
C LEU A 39 6.99 4.57 3.61
N TRP A 40 7.17 5.52 4.53
CA TRP A 40 6.34 5.62 5.73
C TRP A 40 4.87 5.88 5.39
N GLU A 41 4.60 6.80 4.46
CA GLU A 41 3.25 7.09 4.01
C GLU A 41 2.61 5.89 3.30
N ALA A 42 3.38 5.15 2.51
CA ALA A 42 2.94 3.93 1.87
C ALA A 42 2.55 2.88 2.91
N ASP A 43 3.41 2.60 3.90
CA ASP A 43 3.10 1.62 4.94
C ASP A 43 1.85 1.98 5.76
N SER A 44 1.70 3.25 6.13
CA SER A 44 0.51 3.77 6.81
C SER A 44 -0.76 3.62 5.97
N LEU A 45 -0.68 3.81 4.65
CA LEU A 45 -1.82 3.64 3.75
C LEU A 45 -2.27 2.19 3.64
N ILE A 46 -1.35 1.23 3.56
CA ILE A 46 -1.66 -0.19 3.39
C ILE A 46 -2.67 -0.69 4.42
N GLU A 47 -2.58 -0.20 5.67
CA GLU A 47 -3.50 -0.57 6.75
C GLU A 47 -4.93 -0.04 6.55
N ASN A 48 -5.06 1.11 5.90
CA ASN A 48 -6.28 1.92 5.90
C ASN A 48 -7.01 1.95 4.54
N VAL A 49 -6.43 1.34 3.50
CA VAL A 49 -7.05 1.26 2.16
C VAL A 49 -7.74 -0.09 1.93
N PRO A 50 -8.73 -0.14 1.03
CA PRO A 50 -9.35 -1.40 0.61
C PRO A 50 -8.34 -2.39 0.04
N LEU A 51 -8.67 -3.68 0.09
CA LEU A 51 -7.80 -4.78 -0.32
C LEU A 51 -7.21 -4.62 -1.73
N LEU A 52 -8.00 -4.12 -2.68
CA LEU A 52 -7.54 -3.92 -4.06
C LEU A 52 -6.43 -2.86 -4.14
N ASP A 53 -6.64 -1.71 -3.51
CA ASP A 53 -5.66 -0.61 -3.49
C ASP A 53 -4.43 -0.99 -2.66
N ARG A 54 -4.63 -1.75 -1.58
CA ARG A 54 -3.55 -2.35 -0.81
C ARG A 54 -2.64 -3.21 -1.70
N HIS A 55 -3.24 -4.08 -2.51
CA HIS A 55 -2.50 -4.96 -3.40
C HIS A 55 -1.72 -4.19 -4.47
N ARG A 56 -2.33 -3.15 -5.06
CA ARG A 56 -1.66 -2.25 -6.01
C ARG A 56 -0.45 -1.56 -5.39
N LEU A 57 -0.57 -1.09 -4.14
CA LEU A 57 0.54 -0.45 -3.44
C LEU A 57 1.69 -1.44 -3.16
N LEU A 58 1.36 -2.68 -2.76
CA LEU A 58 2.36 -3.73 -2.53
C LEU A 58 3.14 -4.07 -3.81
N ILE A 59 2.47 -4.20 -4.96
CA ILE A 59 3.13 -4.42 -6.26
C ILE A 59 4.05 -3.25 -6.61
N SER A 60 3.60 -2.02 -6.34
CA SER A 60 4.41 -0.82 -6.60
C SER A 60 5.69 -0.81 -5.76
N LEU A 61 5.59 -1.21 -4.49
CA LEU A 61 6.73 -1.35 -3.59
C LEU A 61 7.67 -2.48 -4.00
N GLU A 62 7.15 -3.64 -4.41
CA GLU A 62 7.95 -4.77 -4.90
C GLU A 62 8.75 -4.37 -6.16
N THR A 63 8.09 -3.72 -7.11
CA THR A 63 8.75 -3.20 -8.32
C THR A 63 9.83 -2.17 -7.96
N LEU A 64 9.55 -1.29 -7.01
CA LEU A 64 10.47 -0.26 -6.57
C LEU A 64 11.71 -0.84 -5.88
N GLN A 65 11.55 -1.95 -5.15
CA GLN A 65 12.61 -2.60 -4.39
C GLN A 65 13.81 -2.99 -5.28
N GLU A 66 13.56 -3.45 -6.50
CA GLU A 66 14.59 -3.90 -7.44
C GLU A 66 15.50 -2.76 -7.96
N HIS A 67 15.06 -1.52 -7.79
CA HIS A 67 15.67 -0.33 -8.39
C HIS A 67 16.09 0.72 -7.36
N THR A 68 16.16 0.34 -6.09
CA THR A 68 16.41 1.24 -4.97
C THR A 68 17.69 0.87 -4.23
N GLU A 69 18.33 1.85 -3.60
CA GLU A 69 19.54 1.64 -2.78
C GLU A 69 19.30 0.69 -1.60
N SER A 70 20.35 -0.02 -1.18
CA SER A 70 20.24 -1.13 -0.22
C SER A 70 19.62 -0.76 1.13
N ASN A 71 19.80 0.47 1.61
CA ASN A 71 19.19 0.96 2.85
C ASN A 71 17.66 1.03 2.75
N LEU A 72 17.14 1.61 1.67
CA LEU A 72 15.71 1.74 1.41
C LEU A 72 15.11 0.41 0.94
N GLN A 73 15.89 -0.43 0.26
CA GLN A 73 15.51 -1.78 -0.11
C GLN A 73 15.15 -2.64 1.12
N GLN A 74 15.91 -2.50 2.21
CA GLN A 74 15.61 -3.17 3.48
C GLN A 74 14.30 -2.66 4.11
N GLN A 75 14.04 -1.36 4.06
CA GLN A 75 12.79 -0.79 4.54
C GLN A 75 11.59 -1.30 3.72
N ILE A 76 11.71 -1.32 2.39
CA ILE A 76 10.69 -1.88 1.50
C ILE A 76 10.45 -3.37 1.83
N GLN A 77 11.51 -4.14 2.06
CA GLN A 77 11.40 -5.55 2.44
C GLN A 77 10.65 -5.74 3.76
N GLN A 78 10.91 -4.90 4.75
CA GLN A 78 10.22 -4.93 6.05
C GLN A 78 8.72 -4.65 5.87
N ILE A 79 8.35 -3.65 5.07
CA ILE A 79 6.95 -3.35 4.74
C ILE A 79 6.29 -4.57 4.07
N LEU A 80 6.91 -5.12 3.02
CA LEU A 80 6.34 -6.26 2.28
C LEU A 80 6.16 -7.50 3.17
N SER A 81 7.18 -7.84 3.98
CA SER A 81 7.15 -9.01 4.87
C SER A 81 6.13 -8.88 6.01
N HIS A 82 5.99 -7.69 6.59
CA HIS A 82 4.97 -7.42 7.60
C HIS A 82 3.56 -7.65 7.04
N ARG A 83 3.32 -7.19 5.80
CA ARG A 83 1.99 -7.16 5.19
C ARG A 83 1.59 -8.47 4.51
N LEU A 84 2.54 -9.26 4.02
CA LEU A 84 2.29 -10.62 3.54
C LEU A 84 1.76 -11.53 4.66
N ASN A 85 2.34 -11.43 5.85
CA ASN A 85 1.87 -12.19 7.02
C ASN A 85 0.44 -11.79 7.43
N THR A 86 0.13 -10.49 7.41
CA THR A 86 -1.21 -9.99 7.75
C THR A 86 -2.25 -10.38 6.71
N ASN A 87 -1.96 -10.28 5.41
CA ASN A 87 -2.91 -10.62 4.34
C ASN A 87 -3.26 -12.12 4.32
N ILE A 88 -2.29 -13.01 4.58
CA ILE A 88 -2.56 -14.46 4.70
C ILE A 88 -3.48 -14.72 5.88
N ARG A 89 -3.22 -14.09 7.03
CA ARG A 89 -4.03 -14.22 8.24
C ARG A 89 -5.47 -13.72 8.02
N GLU A 90 -5.65 -12.53 7.47
CA GLU A 90 -6.98 -11.96 7.18
C GLU A 90 -7.78 -12.84 6.20
N SER A 91 -7.12 -13.35 5.16
CA SER A 91 -7.74 -14.26 4.19
C SER A 91 -8.19 -15.59 4.83
N LEU A 92 -7.38 -16.14 5.75
CA LEU A 92 -7.72 -17.33 6.51
C LEU A 92 -8.88 -17.09 7.49
N GLU A 93 -8.89 -15.95 8.20
CA GLU A 93 -9.96 -15.57 9.12
C GLU A 93 -11.29 -15.39 8.38
N LEU A 94 -11.31 -14.73 7.22
CA LEU A 94 -12.50 -14.60 6.38
C LEU A 94 -12.99 -15.94 5.83
N SER A 95 -12.07 -16.84 5.46
CA SER A 95 -12.42 -18.18 4.98
C SER A 95 -13.03 -19.04 6.09
N LEU A 96 -12.49 -18.96 7.31
CA LEU A 96 -13.04 -19.62 8.49
C LEU A 96 -14.43 -19.09 8.87
N GLN A 97 -14.65 -17.77 8.82
CA GLN A 97 -15.97 -17.18 9.08
C GLN A 97 -16.99 -17.65 8.05
N LYS A 98 -16.64 -17.66 6.75
CA LYS A 98 -17.52 -18.19 5.69
C LYS A 98 -17.82 -19.68 5.87
N ALA A 99 -16.82 -20.48 6.24
CA ALA A 99 -17.04 -21.89 6.52
C ALA A 99 -18.03 -22.08 7.69
N ASN A 100 -17.85 -21.35 8.79
CA ASN A 100 -18.75 -21.44 9.94
C ASN A 100 -20.19 -20.99 9.64
N LEU A 101 -20.38 -20.00 8.76
CA LEU A 101 -21.71 -19.56 8.31
C LEU A 101 -22.41 -20.57 7.39
N LEU A 102 -21.68 -21.48 6.75
CA LEU A 102 -22.25 -22.55 5.92
C LEU A 102 -22.70 -23.78 6.72
N PHE A 103 -22.39 -23.85 8.01
CA PHE A 103 -22.72 -24.95 8.91
C PHE A 103 -23.83 -24.61 9.95
N ILE A 104 -24.54 -23.49 9.78
CA ILE A 104 -25.71 -23.08 10.58
C ILE A 104 -26.92 -22.96 9.65
#